data_AF-A0A8T3YN74-F1
#
_entry.id   AF-A0A8T3YN74-F1
#
_cell.length_a   1.000
_cell.length_b   1.000
_cell.length_c   1.000
_cell.angle_alpha   90.00
_cell.angle_beta   90.00
_cell.angle_gamma   90.00
#
_symmetry.space_group_name_H-M   'P 1'
#
loop_
_entity.id
_entity.type
_entity.pdbx_description
1 polymer ?
#
loop_
_entity_poly.entity_id
_entity_poly.type
_entity_poly.pdbx_seq_one_letter_code
_entity_poly.pdbx_strand_id
1 'polypeptide(L)'
;MFQSILKEKATSSNKLLLGEGEHVAIVTLWSKASEVAKQVRPSQYAVLGQLFSAERGLDLLVRNLLANSQITNIVVTGVDFSKSGIVLEDFFRNGFSEGVTNLTKKPVWRVESRFEGYIDRDIPREALDALRQSIVVTRATDLSAVNFFTLPKPAGSRQALIFPKKEEVVRASIGEHAGHVVRGKTIADAWVQALDVILRFGRESGTHYDEPQREILNLLSIIEEEDPARLHIPPYLPCDAQRVQEYIPRITRDLPGGTHQNAYTYGSRMRSWFGSDQVQRAVAKLAREPISRAVVVGLWDATKDLEIGGSPCLNHVWFRLDGDRLTMTCIFRSHDMFEGYPENAFGLRMLQEEVRAELSQRLRLPLRLGELMILSQSAHLYKDTWEWAEAVTKQQLPPLRRHLARLDPRGNFVISLDGEEIVLEHTGPGGEKIGEFRGRSGEELRDLLVRENVVSLIPHALDLGLELMKAELARTLGLAYAQDQPLPLGRERAPPLPAKVAEPPPLGREPAVQAAPPPAPALPADPRPAARPSIPANGRVIKEGLLHPDKDAYARILRVAKIDSFSLWS
;
A
#
# COMPACT_ATOMS: atom_id res chain seq x y z
N MET A 1 33.86 12.05 -19.91
CA MET A 1 33.47 10.63 -20.12
C MET A 1 33.19 9.93 -18.79
N PHE A 2 34.09 9.95 -17.80
CA PHE A 2 33.85 9.45 -16.42
C PHE A 2 32.61 10.06 -15.74
N GLN A 3 32.57 11.39 -15.65
CA GLN A 3 31.39 12.08 -15.12
C GLN A 3 30.16 11.87 -16.00
N SER A 4 30.27 11.53 -17.29
CA SER A 4 29.08 11.31 -18.12
C SER A 4 28.49 9.91 -17.93
N ILE A 5 29.30 8.89 -17.65
CA ILE A 5 28.81 7.53 -17.29
C ILE A 5 28.18 7.53 -15.89
N LEU A 6 28.76 8.27 -14.95
CA LEU A 6 28.16 8.50 -13.62
C LEU A 6 26.94 9.42 -13.70
N LYS A 7 26.92 10.45 -14.58
CA LYS A 7 25.76 11.36 -14.77
C LYS A 7 24.61 10.75 -15.57
N GLU A 8 24.86 9.94 -16.60
CA GLU A 8 23.81 9.27 -17.40
C GLU A 8 23.08 8.18 -16.61
N LYS A 9 23.65 7.70 -15.49
CA LYS A 9 23.04 6.66 -14.64
C LYS A 9 22.76 7.09 -13.19
N ALA A 10 23.15 8.30 -12.80
CA ALA A 10 22.65 8.95 -11.58
C ALA A 10 21.20 9.45 -11.74
N THR A 11 20.58 9.29 -12.91
CA THR A 11 19.17 9.59 -13.18
C THR A 11 18.27 8.44 -12.75
N SER A 12 18.20 8.22 -11.44
CA SER A 12 17.04 7.78 -10.68
C SER A 12 17.54 7.22 -9.35
N SER A 13 16.99 7.73 -8.25
CA SER A 13 16.78 6.97 -7.01
C SER A 13 17.77 7.00 -5.84
N ASN A 14 18.85 7.77 -5.83
CA ASN A 14 19.49 8.28 -4.60
C ASN A 14 20.74 9.00 -5.07
N LYS A 15 20.80 10.33 -4.92
CA LYS A 15 21.92 11.13 -5.44
C LYS A 15 23.23 10.70 -4.78
N LEU A 16 23.92 9.75 -5.43
CA LEU A 16 25.33 9.48 -5.23
C LEU A 16 26.05 10.82 -5.37
N LEU A 17 26.72 11.24 -4.30
CA LEU A 17 27.51 12.46 -4.31
C LEU A 17 28.83 12.14 -5.00
N LEU A 18 29.06 12.79 -6.14
CA LEU A 18 30.31 12.65 -6.87
C LEU A 18 31.36 13.58 -6.27
N GLY A 19 32.55 13.02 -6.04
CA GLY A 19 33.72 13.80 -5.68
C GLY A 19 34.68 13.97 -6.86
N GLU A 20 35.86 14.48 -6.54
CA GLU A 20 36.98 14.69 -7.47
C GLU A 20 38.05 13.61 -7.35
N GLY A 21 37.96 12.75 -6.32
CA GLY A 21 38.83 11.59 -6.18
C GLY A 21 38.51 10.50 -7.18
N GLU A 22 39.41 9.53 -7.34
CA GLU A 22 39.25 8.47 -8.35
C GLU A 22 39.08 7.06 -7.75
N HIS A 23 39.62 6.80 -6.56
CA HIS A 23 39.83 5.43 -6.08
C HIS A 23 38.94 4.98 -4.93
N VAL A 24 38.27 5.92 -4.25
CA VAL A 24 37.57 5.65 -3.00
C VAL A 24 36.07 5.85 -3.15
N ALA A 25 35.28 4.85 -2.78
CA ALA A 25 33.85 4.98 -2.55
C ALA A 25 33.56 5.04 -1.05
N ILE A 26 32.65 5.92 -0.63
CA ILE A 26 32.19 6.02 0.76
C ILE A 26 30.74 5.52 0.86
N VAL A 27 30.51 4.51 1.68
CA VAL A 27 29.18 3.94 1.96
C VAL A 27 28.75 4.37 3.35
N THR A 28 27.63 5.09 3.42
CA THR A 28 27.19 5.81 4.63
C THR A 28 26.03 5.15 5.39
N LEU A 29 25.60 3.97 4.93
CA LEU A 29 24.53 3.18 5.55
C LEU A 29 23.26 4.03 5.74
N TRP A 30 22.69 4.09 6.95
CA TRP A 30 21.50 4.90 7.25
C TRP A 30 21.80 6.38 7.51
N SER A 31 23.07 6.77 7.61
CA SER A 31 23.44 8.17 7.79
C SER A 31 23.32 8.94 6.47
N LYS A 32 22.70 10.13 6.51
CA LYS A 32 22.51 10.96 5.30
C LYS A 32 23.84 11.27 4.61
N ALA A 33 23.93 10.92 3.33
CA ALA A 33 25.12 11.14 2.50
C ALA A 33 25.62 12.60 2.52
N SER A 34 24.69 13.57 2.45
CA SER A 34 25.00 15.01 2.48
C SER A 34 25.64 15.48 3.79
N GLU A 35 25.29 14.88 4.92
CA GLU A 35 25.87 15.24 6.22
C GLU A 35 27.24 14.61 6.41
N VAL A 36 27.43 13.38 5.93
CA VAL A 36 28.74 12.73 5.94
C VAL A 36 29.70 13.46 5.00
N ALA A 37 29.22 13.92 3.84
CA ALA A 37 30.02 14.66 2.87
C ALA A 37 30.61 15.97 3.44
N LYS A 38 30.00 16.58 4.46
CA LYS A 38 30.58 17.78 5.13
C LYS A 38 31.85 17.47 5.92
N GLN A 39 32.11 16.20 6.22
CA GLN A 39 33.25 15.76 7.04
C GLN A 39 34.46 15.34 6.20
N VAL A 40 34.31 15.27 4.87
CA VAL A 40 35.34 14.80 3.93
C VAL A 40 35.46 15.77 2.75
N ARG A 41 36.69 15.96 2.24
CA ARG A 41 36.92 16.83 1.07
C ARG A 41 36.52 16.10 -0.21
N PRO A 42 35.93 16.77 -1.22
CA PRO A 42 35.58 16.15 -2.50
C PRO A 42 36.73 15.42 -3.19
N SER A 43 37.97 15.87 -3.02
CA SER A 43 39.17 15.21 -3.58
C SER A 43 39.52 13.87 -2.93
N GLN A 44 38.89 13.50 -1.82
CA GLN A 44 39.17 12.27 -1.07
C GLN A 44 38.31 11.08 -1.49
N TYR A 45 37.25 11.31 -2.29
CA TYR A 45 36.35 10.25 -2.73
C TYR A 45 35.91 10.46 -4.18
N ALA A 46 35.65 9.36 -4.87
CA ALA A 46 35.04 9.37 -6.20
C ALA A 46 33.51 9.44 -6.10
N VAL A 47 32.95 8.67 -5.16
CA VAL A 47 31.52 8.57 -4.97
C VAL A 47 31.20 8.34 -3.49
N LEU A 48 30.11 8.94 -3.02
CA LEU A 48 29.59 8.78 -1.67
C LEU A 48 28.08 8.51 -1.75
N GLY A 49 27.61 7.46 -1.09
CA GLY A 49 26.22 7.04 -1.16
C GLY A 49 25.75 6.27 0.07
N GLN A 50 24.45 6.02 0.15
CA GLN A 50 23.81 5.25 1.21
C GLN A 50 23.60 3.80 0.75
N LEU A 51 23.67 2.87 1.69
CA LEU A 51 23.33 1.46 1.48
C LEU A 51 22.37 1.05 2.59
N PHE A 52 21.07 1.24 2.36
CA PHE A 52 20.04 1.00 3.37
C PHE A 52 19.74 -0.48 3.58
N SER A 53 19.77 -1.30 2.54
CA SER A 53 19.41 -2.72 2.60
C SER A 53 20.38 -3.54 1.76
N ALA A 54 20.89 -4.64 2.32
CA ALA A 54 21.73 -5.57 1.56
C ALA A 54 20.92 -6.50 0.64
N GLU A 55 19.64 -6.75 0.95
CA GLU A 55 18.76 -7.54 0.10
C GLU A 55 18.42 -6.82 -1.21
N ARG A 56 18.33 -5.48 -1.17
CA ARG A 56 17.90 -4.64 -2.31
C ARG A 56 19.03 -3.82 -2.92
N GLY A 57 19.86 -3.20 -2.09
CA GLY A 57 20.88 -2.22 -2.50
C GLY A 57 22.23 -2.84 -2.86
N LEU A 58 22.55 -4.04 -2.39
CA LEU A 58 23.86 -4.65 -2.63
C LEU A 58 24.09 -4.95 -4.12
N ASP A 59 23.09 -5.51 -4.81
CA ASP A 59 23.14 -5.75 -6.26
C ASP A 59 23.44 -4.47 -7.05
N LEU A 60 22.76 -3.37 -6.72
CA LEU A 60 22.97 -2.07 -7.36
C LEU A 60 24.37 -1.51 -7.08
N LEU A 61 24.85 -1.63 -5.83
CA LEU A 61 26.21 -1.25 -5.46
C LEU A 61 27.23 -2.05 -6.26
N VAL A 62 27.07 -3.38 -6.32
CA VAL A 62 27.96 -4.30 -7.04
C VAL A 62 28.01 -3.97 -8.53
N ARG A 63 26.87 -3.75 -9.19
CA ARG A 63 26.81 -3.32 -10.59
C ARG A 63 27.54 -2.01 -10.82
N ASN A 64 27.40 -1.05 -9.91
CA ASN A 64 28.13 0.22 -9.98
C ASN A 64 29.64 0.01 -9.84
N LEU A 65 30.10 -0.80 -8.89
CA LEU A 65 31.52 -1.07 -8.69
C LEU A 65 32.16 -1.84 -9.85
N LEU A 66 31.42 -2.77 -10.45
CA LEU A 66 31.83 -3.48 -11.67
C LEU A 66 32.00 -2.52 -12.85
N ALA A 67 31.07 -1.57 -13.02
CA ALA A 67 31.16 -0.56 -14.06
C ALA A 67 32.29 0.45 -13.84
N ASN A 68 32.80 0.56 -12.62
CA ASN A 68 33.74 1.59 -12.17
C ASN A 68 35.03 0.96 -11.64
N SER A 69 35.85 0.37 -12.52
CA SER A 69 37.05 -0.40 -12.16
C SER A 69 38.13 0.41 -11.44
N GLN A 70 38.13 1.73 -11.57
CA GLN A 70 39.05 2.63 -10.87
C GLN A 70 38.84 2.68 -9.35
N ILE A 71 37.64 2.32 -8.87
CA ILE A 71 37.33 2.26 -7.44
C ILE A 71 38.00 1.01 -6.87
N THR A 72 38.97 1.21 -5.98
CA THR A 72 39.77 0.14 -5.36
C THR A 72 39.58 0.06 -3.85
N ASN A 73 38.92 1.06 -3.26
CA ASN A 73 38.70 1.15 -1.83
C ASN A 73 37.26 1.54 -1.52
N ILE A 74 36.67 0.87 -0.53
CA ILE A 74 35.38 1.23 0.05
C ILE A 74 35.58 1.57 1.51
N VAL A 75 35.13 2.75 1.92
CA VAL A 75 35.06 3.16 3.33
C VAL A 75 33.61 3.06 3.78
N VAL A 76 33.33 2.19 4.75
CA VAL A 76 31.98 1.98 5.33
C VAL A 76 31.87 2.75 6.63
N THR A 77 30.86 3.62 6.75
CA THR A 77 30.62 4.47 7.91
C THR A 77 29.12 4.68 8.16
N GLY A 78 28.77 5.31 9.28
CA GLY A 78 27.40 5.63 9.64
C GLY A 78 26.67 4.55 10.44
N VAL A 79 25.41 4.82 10.74
CA VAL A 79 24.56 3.94 11.57
C VAL A 79 24.02 2.78 10.74
N ASP A 80 24.08 1.56 11.30
CA ASP A 80 23.74 0.31 10.61
C ASP A 80 22.51 -0.37 11.24
N PHE A 81 21.32 0.20 10.98
CA PHE A 81 20.06 -0.34 11.52
C PHE A 81 19.69 -1.69 10.87
N SER A 82 19.93 -1.84 9.57
CA SER A 82 19.55 -3.00 8.77
C SER A 82 20.66 -4.06 8.62
N LYS A 83 21.84 -3.81 9.20
CA LYS A 83 23.02 -4.70 9.08
C LYS A 83 23.55 -4.82 7.65
N SER A 84 23.20 -3.88 6.78
CA SER A 84 23.66 -3.86 5.39
C SER A 84 25.17 -3.67 5.27
N GLY A 85 25.78 -2.96 6.23
CA GLY A 85 27.24 -2.80 6.30
C GLY A 85 27.95 -4.10 6.62
N ILE A 86 27.38 -4.92 7.52
CA ILE A 86 27.91 -6.25 7.86
C ILE A 86 27.89 -7.15 6.63
N VAL A 87 26.76 -7.19 5.91
CA VAL A 87 26.62 -8.03 4.72
C VAL A 87 27.57 -7.59 3.60
N LEU A 88 27.76 -6.28 3.41
CA LEU A 88 28.74 -5.76 2.46
C LEU A 88 30.16 -6.22 2.80
N GLU A 89 30.57 -6.13 4.06
CA GLU A 89 31.88 -6.60 4.52
C GLU A 89 32.05 -8.12 4.32
N ASP A 90 31.02 -8.90 4.65
CA ASP A 90 31.01 -10.35 4.49
C ASP A 90 31.04 -10.78 3.02
N PHE A 91 30.44 -10.01 2.09
CA PHE A 91 30.56 -10.27 0.66
C PHE A 91 32.03 -10.21 0.21
N PHE A 92 32.79 -9.21 0.66
CA PHE A 92 34.21 -9.12 0.32
C PHE A 92 35.03 -10.20 1.06
N ARG A 93 34.76 -10.40 2.36
CA ARG A 93 35.56 -11.29 3.23
C ARG A 93 35.26 -12.78 3.04
N ASN A 94 33.99 -13.17 3.17
CA ASN A 94 33.56 -14.58 3.22
C ASN A 94 33.11 -15.06 1.84
N GLY A 95 32.46 -14.19 1.07
CA GLY A 95 32.06 -14.44 -0.31
C GLY A 95 30.60 -14.72 -0.50
N PHE A 96 30.30 -15.53 -1.52
CA PHE A 96 28.94 -15.80 -1.95
C PHE A 96 28.81 -17.20 -2.55
N SER A 97 27.62 -17.78 -2.40
CA SER A 97 27.25 -19.09 -2.93
C SER A 97 25.96 -19.01 -3.75
N GLU A 98 25.64 -20.07 -4.47
CA GLU A 98 24.33 -20.17 -5.12
C GLU A 98 23.25 -20.29 -4.06
N GLY A 99 22.20 -19.48 -4.20
CA GLY A 99 21.05 -19.52 -3.32
C GLY A 99 19.78 -19.07 -4.03
N VAL A 100 18.75 -18.90 -3.22
CA VAL A 100 17.48 -18.31 -3.65
C VAL A 100 17.11 -17.20 -2.68
N THR A 101 16.41 -16.18 -3.16
CA THR A 101 15.79 -15.20 -2.27
C THR A 101 14.82 -15.92 -1.33
N ASN A 102 14.72 -15.48 -0.09
CA ASN A 102 13.87 -16.16 0.90
C ASN A 102 12.40 -16.17 0.50
N LEU A 103 11.94 -15.13 -0.21
CA LEU A 103 10.53 -14.94 -0.52
C LEU A 103 10.14 -15.29 -1.96
N THR A 104 10.79 -14.71 -2.97
CA THR A 104 10.44 -14.97 -4.38
C THR A 104 10.97 -16.32 -4.87
N LYS A 105 11.87 -16.94 -4.10
CA LYS A 105 12.65 -18.12 -4.49
C LYS A 105 13.42 -17.91 -5.79
N LYS A 106 13.72 -16.65 -6.12
CA LYS A 106 14.48 -16.26 -7.30
C LYS A 106 15.92 -16.73 -7.12
N PRO A 107 16.51 -17.41 -8.12
CA PRO A 107 17.92 -17.78 -8.09
C PRO A 107 18.82 -16.55 -8.00
N VAL A 108 19.68 -16.51 -6.99
CA VAL A 108 20.59 -15.39 -6.69
C VAL A 108 21.97 -15.90 -6.26
N TRP A 109 22.95 -15.02 -6.29
CA TRP A 109 24.16 -15.16 -5.49
C TRP A 109 23.86 -14.66 -4.07
N ARG A 110 23.84 -15.57 -3.10
CA ARG A 110 23.63 -15.23 -1.69
C ARG A 110 24.96 -14.99 -1.02
N VAL A 111 25.07 -13.87 -0.31
CA VAL A 111 26.26 -13.56 0.48
C VAL A 111 26.41 -14.54 1.65
N GLU A 112 27.63 -15.01 1.88
CA GLU A 112 28.01 -15.82 3.04
C GLU A 112 28.07 -14.94 4.30
N SER A 113 26.89 -14.53 4.78
CA SER A 113 26.70 -13.70 5.96
C SER A 113 25.60 -14.26 6.87
N ARG A 114 25.60 -13.80 8.13
CA ARG A 114 24.51 -14.06 9.08
C ARG A 114 23.21 -13.36 8.68
N PHE A 115 23.30 -12.26 7.95
CA PHE A 115 22.14 -11.50 7.47
C PHE A 115 21.98 -11.67 5.96
N GLU A 116 20.78 -11.46 5.46
CA GLU A 116 20.47 -11.70 4.06
C GLU A 116 21.03 -10.60 3.15
N GLY A 117 21.59 -11.02 2.02
CA GLY A 117 22.09 -10.16 0.96
C GLY A 117 22.20 -10.91 -0.34
N TYR A 118 21.73 -10.28 -1.41
CA TYR A 118 21.53 -10.94 -2.69
C TYR A 118 22.12 -10.12 -3.83
N ILE A 119 22.68 -10.81 -4.81
CA ILE A 119 23.13 -10.26 -6.09
C ILE A 119 22.51 -11.14 -7.19
N ASP A 120 22.00 -10.53 -8.26
CA ASP A 120 21.33 -11.30 -9.31
C ASP A 120 22.31 -12.22 -10.08
N ARG A 121 21.82 -13.39 -10.50
CA ARG A 121 22.61 -14.39 -11.23
C ARG A 121 22.97 -14.01 -12.67
N ASP A 122 22.50 -12.86 -13.16
CA ASP A 122 22.90 -12.33 -14.47
C ASP A 122 24.35 -11.81 -14.45
N ILE A 123 24.90 -11.53 -13.26
CA ILE A 123 26.32 -11.23 -13.08
C ILE A 123 27.10 -12.55 -12.95
N PRO A 124 28.07 -12.84 -13.83
CA PRO A 124 28.89 -14.05 -13.74
C PRO A 124 29.70 -14.12 -12.45
N ARG A 125 29.91 -15.34 -11.93
CA ARG A 125 30.72 -15.59 -10.71
C ARG A 125 32.11 -14.96 -10.83
N GLU A 126 32.73 -15.11 -11.99
CA GLU A 126 34.10 -14.64 -12.26
C GLU A 126 34.21 -13.11 -12.13
N ALA A 127 33.16 -12.38 -12.51
CA ALA A 127 33.11 -10.92 -12.36
C ALA A 127 33.02 -10.52 -10.88
N LEU A 128 32.22 -11.24 -10.09
CA LEU A 128 32.10 -11.01 -8.65
C LEU A 128 33.38 -11.37 -7.89
N ASP A 129 34.04 -12.48 -8.25
CA ASP A 129 35.32 -12.87 -7.63
C ASP A 129 36.43 -11.86 -7.97
N ALA A 130 36.51 -11.38 -9.23
CA ALA A 130 37.43 -10.31 -9.62
C ALA A 130 37.13 -8.99 -8.90
N LEU A 131 35.86 -8.66 -8.68
CA LEU A 131 35.45 -7.52 -7.89
C LEU A 131 35.96 -7.61 -6.45
N ARG A 132 35.77 -8.77 -5.81
CA ARG A 132 36.20 -9.01 -4.44
C ARG A 132 37.71 -8.90 -4.25
N GLN A 133 38.49 -9.37 -5.23
CA GLN A 133 39.95 -9.31 -5.19
C GLN A 133 40.52 -7.91 -5.50
N SER A 134 39.73 -7.04 -6.14
CA SER A 134 40.16 -5.71 -6.62
C SER A 134 39.68 -4.55 -5.74
N ILE A 135 39.04 -4.83 -4.60
CA ILE A 135 38.58 -3.81 -3.66
C ILE A 135 38.98 -4.16 -2.23
N VAL A 136 39.45 -3.16 -1.49
CA VAL A 136 39.66 -3.24 -0.03
C VAL A 136 38.53 -2.50 0.68
N VAL A 137 37.94 -3.13 1.70
CA VAL A 137 36.89 -2.53 2.52
C VAL A 137 37.45 -2.13 3.88
N THR A 138 37.25 -0.86 4.27
CA THR A 138 37.66 -0.31 5.57
C THR A 138 36.43 0.20 6.32
N ARG A 139 36.17 -0.30 7.53
CA ARG A 139 35.11 0.25 8.39
C ARG A 139 35.67 1.41 9.22
N ALA A 140 34.96 2.53 9.26
CA ALA A 140 35.35 3.72 10.02
C ALA A 140 34.14 4.32 10.74
N THR A 141 34.18 4.37 12.07
CA THR A 141 33.18 5.05 12.89
C THR A 141 33.36 6.57 12.87
N ASP A 142 34.60 7.02 12.66
CA ASP A 142 34.98 8.43 12.53
C ASP A 142 35.86 8.59 11.28
N LEU A 143 35.38 9.39 10.33
CA LEU A 143 36.08 9.62 9.06
C LEU A 143 37.32 10.51 9.21
N SER A 144 37.41 11.31 10.27
CA SER A 144 38.57 12.17 10.51
C SER A 144 39.85 11.37 10.80
N ALA A 145 39.69 10.15 11.32
CA ALA A 145 40.78 9.22 11.57
C ALA A 145 41.23 8.45 10.31
N VAL A 146 40.51 8.54 9.19
CA VAL A 146 40.83 7.82 7.96
C VAL A 146 41.79 8.65 7.11
N ASN A 147 42.98 8.09 6.83
CA ASN A 147 43.89 8.68 5.85
C ASN A 147 43.57 8.16 4.44
N PHE A 148 42.74 8.92 3.72
CA PHE A 148 42.31 8.62 2.35
C PHE A 148 43.45 8.53 1.33
N PHE A 149 44.62 9.11 1.60
CA PHE A 149 45.77 9.11 0.67
C PHE A 149 46.68 7.88 0.84
N THR A 150 46.53 7.13 1.93
CA THR A 150 47.37 5.97 2.26
C THR A 150 46.56 4.69 2.45
N LEU A 151 45.37 4.61 1.83
CA LEU A 151 44.56 3.40 1.90
C LEU A 151 45.26 2.22 1.20
N PRO A 152 45.04 0.98 1.66
CA PRO A 152 45.70 -0.19 1.10
C PRO A 152 45.38 -0.37 -0.38
N LYS A 153 46.37 -0.86 -1.14
CA LYS A 153 46.14 -1.30 -2.51
C LYS A 153 45.56 -2.71 -2.50
N PRO A 154 44.53 -2.99 -3.32
CA PRO A 154 44.00 -4.35 -3.46
C PRO A 154 45.03 -5.29 -4.09
N ALA A 155 44.84 -6.59 -3.86
CA ALA A 155 45.71 -7.63 -4.41
C ALA A 155 45.50 -7.86 -5.92
N GLY A 156 44.29 -7.57 -6.42
CA GLY A 156 43.92 -7.74 -7.82
C GLY A 156 43.51 -6.44 -8.51
N SER A 157 43.28 -6.55 -9.81
CA SER A 157 42.67 -5.52 -10.64
C SER A 157 41.47 -6.10 -11.40
N ARG A 158 40.59 -5.23 -11.92
CA ARG A 158 39.44 -5.65 -12.73
C ARG A 158 39.28 -4.76 -13.95
N GLN A 159 38.62 -5.29 -14.97
CA GLN A 159 38.12 -4.50 -16.09
C GLN A 159 36.75 -3.91 -15.75
N ALA A 160 36.40 -2.79 -16.38
CA ALA A 160 35.06 -2.21 -16.25
C ALA A 160 34.04 -3.10 -16.98
N LEU A 161 33.04 -3.59 -16.26
CA LEU A 161 31.98 -4.46 -16.78
C LEU A 161 30.61 -3.85 -16.46
N ILE A 162 29.71 -3.85 -17.44
CA ILE A 162 28.38 -3.26 -17.30
C ILE A 162 27.32 -4.36 -17.41
N PHE A 163 26.56 -4.55 -16.34
CA PHE A 163 25.40 -5.46 -16.29
C PHE A 163 24.14 -4.63 -16.03
N PRO A 164 23.38 -4.24 -17.08
CA PRO A 164 22.16 -3.45 -16.90
C PRO A 164 21.09 -4.27 -16.18
N LYS A 165 20.47 -3.71 -15.15
CA LYS A 165 19.34 -4.33 -14.47
C LYS A 165 18.13 -4.33 -15.41
N LYS A 166 17.52 -5.49 -15.65
CA LYS A 166 16.31 -5.59 -16.46
C LYS A 166 15.15 -4.95 -15.68
N GLU A 167 14.52 -3.93 -16.24
CA GLU A 167 13.30 -3.36 -15.66
C GLU A 167 12.13 -4.28 -15.97
N GLU A 168 11.36 -4.66 -14.94
CA GLU A 168 10.13 -5.41 -15.14
C GLU A 168 8.99 -4.47 -15.52
N VAL A 169 8.33 -4.77 -16.64
CA VAL A 169 7.17 -4.01 -17.11
C VAL A 169 5.96 -4.43 -16.29
N VAL A 170 5.62 -3.62 -15.28
CA VAL A 170 4.41 -3.85 -14.50
C VAL A 170 3.20 -3.34 -15.28
N ARG A 171 2.13 -4.15 -15.35
CA ARG A 171 0.85 -3.73 -15.94
C ARG A 171 0.23 -2.62 -15.08
N ALA A 172 0.18 -1.40 -15.58
CA ALA A 172 -0.59 -0.32 -14.96
C ALA A 172 -2.09 -0.59 -15.18
N SER A 173 -2.88 -0.65 -14.10
CA SER A 173 -4.33 -0.66 -14.18
C SER A 173 -4.88 0.75 -14.00
N ILE A 174 -5.93 1.10 -14.74
CA ILE A 174 -6.63 2.37 -14.56
C ILE A 174 -7.58 2.19 -13.36
N GLY A 175 -7.48 3.08 -12.38
CA GLY A 175 -8.34 3.08 -11.19
C GLY A 175 -8.48 4.48 -10.59
N GLU A 176 -9.33 4.60 -9.58
CA GLU A 176 -9.50 5.82 -8.81
C GLU A 176 -8.20 6.20 -8.08
N HIS A 177 -7.92 7.50 -8.08
CA HIS A 177 -6.66 8.03 -7.53
C HIS A 177 -6.65 8.11 -6.00
N ALA A 178 -7.83 8.15 -5.38
CA ALA A 178 -7.95 8.37 -3.95
C ALA A 178 -9.18 7.65 -3.36
N GLY A 179 -9.12 7.38 -2.05
CA GLY A 179 -10.28 6.91 -1.28
C GLY A 179 -10.45 5.39 -1.28
N HIS A 180 -9.35 4.64 -1.38
CA HIS A 180 -9.37 3.19 -1.31
C HIS A 180 -9.61 2.71 0.12
N VAL A 181 -10.37 1.63 0.29
CA VAL A 181 -10.60 0.98 1.58
C VAL A 181 -10.15 -0.46 1.50
N VAL A 182 -9.25 -0.85 2.39
CA VAL A 182 -8.84 -2.24 2.59
C VAL A 182 -9.20 -2.67 3.99
N ARG A 183 -9.55 -3.95 4.15
CA ARG A 183 -9.99 -4.44 5.45
C ARG A 183 -9.51 -5.87 5.71
N GLY A 184 -8.90 -6.08 6.86
CA GLY A 184 -8.39 -7.37 7.30
C GLY A 184 -8.74 -7.67 8.75
N LYS A 185 -8.80 -8.97 9.09
CA LYS A 185 -8.91 -9.39 10.49
C LYS A 185 -7.63 -9.03 11.23
N THR A 186 -6.50 -9.34 10.61
CA THR A 186 -5.16 -9.03 11.10
C THR A 186 -4.54 -7.84 10.34
N ILE A 187 -3.48 -7.28 10.91
CA ILE A 187 -2.63 -6.27 10.28
C ILE A 187 -2.01 -6.82 8.99
N ALA A 188 -1.58 -8.09 9.01
CA ALA A 188 -1.02 -8.75 7.84
C ALA A 188 -2.05 -8.88 6.70
N ASP A 189 -3.30 -9.25 7.00
CA ASP A 189 -4.36 -9.34 6.00
C ASP A 189 -4.65 -7.98 5.32
N ALA A 190 -4.72 -6.91 6.13
CA ALA A 190 -4.94 -5.56 5.63
C ALA A 190 -3.74 -5.05 4.83
N TRP A 191 -2.51 -5.38 5.26
CA TRP A 191 -1.28 -5.02 4.59
C TRP A 191 -1.18 -5.64 3.20
N VAL A 192 -1.41 -6.95 3.06
CA VAL A 192 -1.38 -7.64 1.75
C VAL A 192 -2.38 -7.01 0.77
N GLN A 193 -3.59 -6.67 1.24
CA GLN A 193 -4.58 -5.97 0.41
C GLN A 193 -4.13 -4.56 0.02
N ALA A 194 -3.51 -3.82 0.94
CA ALA A 194 -2.99 -2.48 0.66
C ALA A 194 -1.90 -2.51 -0.41
N LEU A 195 -0.97 -3.48 -0.32
CA LEU A 195 0.06 -3.69 -1.34
C LEU A 195 -0.56 -3.94 -2.71
N ASP A 196 -1.58 -4.80 -2.80
CA ASP A 196 -2.24 -5.14 -4.06
C ASP A 196 -2.90 -3.90 -4.71
N VAL A 197 -3.58 -3.08 -3.89
CA VAL A 197 -4.19 -1.83 -4.34
C VAL A 197 -3.14 -0.87 -4.90
N ILE A 198 -2.03 -0.66 -4.19
CA ILE A 198 -0.97 0.27 -4.62
C ILE A 198 -0.25 -0.26 -5.86
N LEU A 199 0.00 -1.57 -5.95
CA LEU A 199 0.62 -2.18 -7.13
C LEU A 199 -0.28 -2.07 -8.37
N ARG A 200 -1.60 -2.26 -8.23
CA ARG A 200 -2.51 -2.21 -9.38
C ARG A 200 -2.83 -0.80 -9.82
N PHE A 201 -3.14 0.09 -8.87
CA PHE A 201 -3.76 1.38 -9.14
C PHE A 201 -2.87 2.58 -8.75
N GLY A 202 -1.76 2.33 -8.06
CA GLY A 202 -0.84 3.38 -7.64
C GLY A 202 -0.23 4.09 -8.84
N ARG A 203 -0.21 5.42 -8.78
CA ARG A 203 0.45 6.24 -9.80
C ARG A 203 1.91 6.39 -9.47
N GLU A 204 2.75 6.38 -10.50
CA GLU A 204 4.15 6.73 -10.32
C GLU A 204 4.27 8.22 -10.01
N SER A 205 4.77 8.53 -8.81
CA SER A 205 5.10 9.88 -8.39
C SER A 205 6.58 9.97 -8.02
N GLY A 206 7.14 11.17 -8.16
CA GLY A 206 8.49 11.45 -7.68
C GLY A 206 8.53 11.54 -6.16
N THR A 207 9.66 11.19 -5.57
CA THR A 207 9.88 11.33 -4.11
C THR A 207 10.87 12.44 -3.80
N HIS A 208 10.90 12.88 -2.53
CA HIS A 208 12.02 13.68 -2.01
C HIS A 208 13.37 12.92 -2.02
N TYR A 209 13.35 11.60 -2.30
CA TYR A 209 14.51 10.70 -2.33
C TYR A 209 14.93 10.30 -3.76
N ASP A 210 14.40 10.98 -4.79
CA ASP A 210 14.68 10.74 -6.22
C ASP A 210 14.32 9.33 -6.74
N GLU A 211 13.75 8.42 -5.92
CA GLU A 211 13.21 7.12 -6.37
C GLU A 211 11.78 7.30 -6.89
N PRO A 212 11.39 6.71 -8.03
CA PRO A 212 9.97 6.61 -8.35
C PRO A 212 9.29 5.75 -7.30
N GLN A 213 8.14 6.20 -6.83
CA GLN A 213 7.27 5.43 -5.94
C GLN A 213 5.93 5.22 -6.62
N ARG A 214 5.21 4.16 -6.25
CA ARG A 214 3.78 4.04 -6.54
C ARG A 214 3.00 4.56 -5.36
N GLU A 215 2.05 5.45 -5.63
CA GLU A 215 1.30 6.15 -4.59
C GLU A 215 -0.21 6.06 -4.82
N ILE A 216 -0.92 5.84 -3.73
CA ILE A 216 -2.37 6.00 -3.62
C ILE A 216 -2.66 7.06 -2.57
N LEU A 217 -3.58 7.98 -2.89
CA LEU A 217 -4.00 8.98 -1.93
C LEU A 217 -5.14 8.46 -1.04
N ASN A 218 -5.07 8.76 0.27
CA ASN A 218 -6.12 8.44 1.23
C ASN A 218 -6.56 6.96 1.21
N LEU A 219 -5.61 6.04 1.39
CA LEU A 219 -5.90 4.63 1.61
C LEU A 219 -6.27 4.41 3.07
N LEU A 220 -7.49 3.91 3.32
CA LEU A 220 -7.98 3.54 4.64
C LEU A 220 -7.81 2.05 4.87
N SER A 221 -6.96 1.68 5.82
CA SER A 221 -6.83 0.32 6.31
C SER A 221 -7.67 0.12 7.56
N ILE A 222 -8.49 -0.93 7.59
CA ILE A 222 -9.34 -1.28 8.73
C ILE A 222 -8.92 -2.66 9.26
N ILE A 223 -8.49 -2.70 10.53
CA ILE A 223 -8.05 -3.91 11.21
C ILE A 223 -9.08 -4.27 12.29
N GLU A 224 -9.72 -5.43 12.14
CA GLU A 224 -10.91 -5.82 12.92
C GLU A 224 -10.57 -6.58 14.21
N GLU A 225 -9.68 -7.57 14.15
CA GLU A 225 -9.58 -8.64 15.15
C GLU A 225 -8.14 -8.93 15.63
N GLU A 226 -7.13 -8.15 15.20
CA GLU A 226 -5.73 -8.34 15.63
C GLU A 226 -5.59 -8.37 17.17
N ASP A 227 -5.12 -9.51 17.70
CA ASP A 227 -5.01 -9.78 19.13
C ASP A 227 -3.69 -9.23 19.70
N PRO A 228 -3.71 -8.21 20.57
CA PRO A 228 -2.49 -7.65 21.17
C PRO A 228 -1.75 -8.64 22.08
N ALA A 229 -2.43 -9.67 22.61
CA ALA A 229 -1.79 -10.71 23.43
C ALA A 229 -1.04 -11.73 22.57
N ARG A 230 -1.39 -11.85 21.28
CA ARG A 230 -0.79 -12.77 20.33
C ARG A 230 -0.77 -12.17 18.92
N LEU A 231 0.12 -11.20 18.72
CA LEU A 231 0.29 -10.53 17.43
C LEU A 231 0.54 -11.54 16.29
N HIS A 232 -0.23 -11.42 15.21
CA HIS A 232 -0.10 -12.24 14.02
C HIS A 232 1.02 -11.70 13.12
N ILE A 233 2.23 -12.24 13.30
CA ILE A 233 3.44 -11.83 12.57
C ILE A 233 3.91 -13.00 11.68
N PRO A 234 3.30 -13.20 10.50
CA PRO A 234 3.71 -14.25 9.58
C PRO A 234 5.06 -13.95 8.93
N PRO A 235 5.80 -14.99 8.49
CA PRO A 235 7.19 -14.86 8.02
C PRO A 235 7.35 -14.09 6.69
N TYR A 236 6.25 -13.76 6.02
CA TYR A 236 6.28 -12.97 4.79
C TYR A 236 6.27 -11.46 5.05
N LEU A 237 6.03 -11.01 6.29
CA LEU A 237 6.17 -9.60 6.64
C LEU A 237 7.65 -9.18 6.61
N PRO A 238 7.95 -7.91 6.30
CA PRO A 238 9.33 -7.40 6.32
C PRO A 238 9.88 -7.15 7.73
N CYS A 239 9.13 -7.53 8.77
CA CYS A 239 9.52 -7.47 10.17
C CYS A 239 9.21 -8.79 10.87
N ASP A 240 10.06 -9.18 11.82
CA ASP A 240 9.83 -10.32 12.69
C ASP A 240 9.31 -9.89 14.08
N ALA A 241 9.01 -10.88 14.94
CA ALA A 241 8.51 -10.63 16.28
C ALA A 241 9.47 -9.81 17.14
N GLN A 242 10.79 -10.03 17.00
CA GLN A 242 11.78 -9.29 17.78
C GLN A 242 11.76 -7.80 17.39
N ARG A 243 11.79 -7.52 16.09
CA ARG A 243 11.77 -6.17 15.55
C ARG A 243 10.49 -5.42 15.93
N VAL A 244 9.34 -6.09 15.90
CA VAL A 244 8.07 -5.51 16.38
C VAL A 244 8.12 -5.18 17.87
N GLN A 245 8.65 -6.08 18.71
CA GLN A 245 8.80 -5.83 20.15
C GLN A 245 9.74 -4.65 20.46
N GLU A 246 10.84 -4.52 19.72
CA GLU A 246 11.75 -3.38 19.83
C GLU A 246 11.13 -2.06 19.35
N TYR A 247 10.20 -2.12 18.39
CA TYR A 247 9.54 -0.96 17.81
C TYR A 247 8.38 -0.41 18.66
N ILE A 248 7.57 -1.28 19.30
CA ILE A 248 6.38 -0.90 20.09
C ILE A 248 6.65 0.27 21.05
N PRO A 249 7.73 0.28 21.87
CA PRO A 249 8.04 1.38 22.77
C PRO A 249 8.22 2.74 22.08
N ARG A 250 8.62 2.78 20.79
CA ARG A 250 8.75 4.03 20.02
C ARG A 250 7.40 4.70 19.73
N ILE A 251 6.30 3.96 19.86
CA ILE A 251 4.92 4.48 19.77
C ILE A 251 4.31 4.68 21.17
N THR A 252 4.49 3.73 22.09
CA THR A 252 3.74 3.72 23.36
C THR A 252 4.43 4.47 24.51
N ARG A 253 5.74 4.70 24.43
CA ARG A 253 6.56 5.28 25.50
C ARG A 253 7.20 6.59 25.10
N ASP A 254 7.52 7.41 26.09
CA ASP A 254 8.29 8.63 25.90
C ASP A 254 9.78 8.30 25.77
N LEU A 255 10.20 7.90 24.57
CA LEU A 255 11.61 7.63 24.28
C LEU A 255 12.24 8.82 23.56
N PRO A 256 13.46 9.23 23.96
CA PRO A 256 14.17 10.28 23.25
C PRO A 256 14.40 9.87 21.80
N GLY A 257 14.30 10.85 20.90
CA GLY A 257 14.77 10.69 19.53
C GLY A 257 16.27 10.40 19.48
N GLY A 258 16.75 9.75 18.42
CA GLY A 258 18.18 9.57 18.19
C GLY A 258 18.91 10.89 17.90
N THR A 259 20.26 10.89 17.93
CA THR A 259 21.08 12.08 17.68
C THR A 259 20.86 12.67 16.27
N HIS A 260 20.49 13.95 16.23
CA HIS A 260 20.33 14.88 15.10
C HIS A 260 19.52 14.47 13.85
N GLN A 261 19.25 13.18 13.59
CA GLN A 261 18.54 12.70 12.40
C GLN A 261 17.16 12.09 12.68
N ASN A 262 16.85 11.72 13.93
CA ASN A 262 15.52 11.33 14.41
C ASN A 262 15.18 12.17 15.63
N ALA A 263 14.81 13.45 15.45
CA ALA A 263 14.56 14.37 16.57
C ALA A 263 13.36 13.97 17.46
N TYR A 264 12.60 12.94 17.10
CA TYR A 264 11.44 12.47 17.85
C TYR A 264 11.18 10.97 17.63
N THR A 265 10.42 10.40 18.57
CA THR A 265 9.63 9.17 18.39
C THR A 265 8.14 9.53 18.40
N TYR A 266 7.26 8.70 17.84
CA TYR A 266 5.80 8.98 17.92
C TYR A 266 5.33 9.07 19.37
N GLY A 267 5.85 8.21 20.24
CA GLY A 267 5.59 8.25 21.66
C GLY A 267 6.00 9.58 22.30
N SER A 268 7.20 10.11 22.00
CA SER A 268 7.61 11.44 22.49
C SER A 268 6.68 12.57 22.04
N ARG A 269 6.20 12.55 20.79
CA ARG A 269 5.24 13.54 20.27
C ARG A 269 3.90 13.50 21.02
N MET A 270 3.46 12.31 21.42
CA MET A 270 2.21 12.13 22.16
C MET A 270 2.34 12.37 23.66
N ARG A 271 3.51 12.11 24.27
CA ARG A 271 3.69 12.08 25.73
C ARG A 271 4.31 13.37 26.30
N SER A 272 5.30 13.96 25.64
CA SER A 272 6.12 15.01 26.27
C SER A 272 6.36 16.25 25.40
N TRP A 273 6.34 16.12 24.07
CA TRP A 273 6.72 17.20 23.14
C TRP A 273 6.00 18.53 23.37
N PHE A 274 4.69 18.48 23.65
CA PHE A 274 3.86 19.66 23.86
C PHE A 274 3.73 20.05 25.35
N GLY A 275 4.64 19.57 26.21
CA GLY A 275 4.61 19.79 27.66
C GLY A 275 3.43 19.11 28.36
N SER A 276 2.79 18.13 27.71
CA SER A 276 1.58 17.47 28.18
C SER A 276 1.50 16.05 27.63
N ASP A 277 1.23 15.09 28.52
CA ASP A 277 0.89 13.71 28.11
C ASP A 277 -0.53 13.68 27.55
N GLN A 278 -0.63 13.75 26.23
CA GLN A 278 -1.91 13.81 25.52
C GLN A 278 -2.68 12.50 25.63
N VAL A 279 -2.02 11.35 25.74
CA VAL A 279 -2.71 10.05 25.86
C VAL A 279 -3.26 9.85 27.24
N GLN A 280 -2.52 10.21 28.30
CA GLN A 280 -3.06 10.19 29.66
C GLN A 280 -4.25 11.16 29.81
N ARG A 281 -4.19 12.32 29.15
CA ARG A 281 -5.35 13.24 29.09
C ARG A 281 -6.52 12.66 28.28
N ALA A 282 -6.24 11.94 27.19
CA ALA A 282 -7.26 11.24 26.41
C ALA A 282 -7.98 10.18 27.24
N VAL A 283 -7.23 9.34 27.98
CA VAL A 283 -7.77 8.36 28.93
C VAL A 283 -8.60 9.05 30.00
N ALA A 284 -8.08 10.09 30.65
CA ALA A 284 -8.81 10.83 31.68
C ALA A 284 -10.11 11.45 31.14
N LYS A 285 -10.10 11.96 29.90
CA LYS A 285 -11.29 12.51 29.25
C LYS A 285 -12.31 11.43 28.94
N LEU A 286 -11.92 10.29 28.37
CA LEU A 286 -12.83 9.17 28.09
C LEU A 286 -13.41 8.56 29.36
N ALA A 287 -12.63 8.47 30.44
CA ALA A 287 -13.13 8.01 31.74
C ALA A 287 -14.20 8.95 32.32
N ARG A 288 -14.06 10.26 32.11
CA ARG A 288 -15.05 11.26 32.55
C ARG A 288 -16.24 11.38 31.60
N GLU A 289 -16.00 11.28 30.30
CA GLU A 289 -16.96 11.49 29.21
C GLU A 289 -16.86 10.35 28.18
N PRO A 290 -17.40 9.14 28.45
CA PRO A 290 -17.23 7.99 27.56
C PRO A 290 -17.74 8.21 26.13
N ILE A 291 -18.81 9.01 25.98
CA ILE A 291 -19.39 9.35 24.68
C ILE A 291 -18.76 10.59 24.03
N SER A 292 -17.57 11.02 24.47
CA SER A 292 -16.92 12.19 23.88
C SER A 292 -16.47 11.92 22.44
N ARG A 293 -16.68 12.91 21.56
CA ARG A 293 -16.16 12.90 20.18
C ARG A 293 -14.86 13.69 20.03
N ALA A 294 -14.41 14.33 21.11
CA ALA A 294 -13.29 15.27 21.13
C ALA A 294 -12.06 14.68 21.86
N VAL A 295 -11.75 13.40 21.64
CA VAL A 295 -10.60 12.72 22.24
C VAL A 295 -9.54 12.53 21.18
N VAL A 296 -8.80 13.62 20.94
CA VAL A 296 -7.82 13.74 19.87
C VAL A 296 -6.44 13.95 20.46
N VAL A 297 -5.45 13.28 19.88
CA VAL A 297 -4.02 13.48 20.13
C VAL A 297 -3.39 13.98 18.83
N GLY A 298 -2.79 15.18 18.90
CA GLY A 298 -2.11 15.81 17.77
C GLY A 298 -0.60 15.61 17.89
N LEU A 299 0.05 15.19 16.81
CA LEU A 299 1.50 15.00 16.76
C LEU A 299 2.21 16.10 15.95
N TRP A 300 1.48 16.76 15.04
CA TRP A 300 2.01 17.83 14.21
C TRP A 300 2.16 19.13 15.01
N ASP A 301 3.39 19.65 15.05
CA ASP A 301 3.73 20.95 15.62
C ASP A 301 3.77 21.99 14.51
N ALA A 302 2.67 22.75 14.38
CA ALA A 302 2.52 23.77 13.34
C ALA A 302 3.57 24.89 13.42
N THR A 303 4.26 25.04 14.56
CA THR A 303 5.30 26.07 14.74
C THR A 303 6.69 25.63 14.27
N LYS A 304 6.88 24.32 14.03
CA LYS A 304 8.21 23.75 13.70
C LYS A 304 8.18 22.88 12.45
N ASP A 305 7.18 22.03 12.32
CA ASP A 305 7.19 20.89 11.38
C ASP A 305 7.00 21.30 9.90
N LEU A 306 6.68 22.57 9.62
CA LEU A 306 6.70 23.12 8.25
C LEU A 306 8.09 23.58 7.81
N GLU A 307 8.99 23.87 8.75
CA GLU A 307 10.30 24.46 8.49
C GLU A 307 11.43 23.43 8.59
N ILE A 308 11.26 22.39 9.40
CA ILE A 308 12.26 21.33 9.59
C ILE A 308 12.01 20.13 8.68
N GLY A 309 13.09 19.54 8.16
CA GLY A 309 13.04 18.22 7.52
C GLY A 309 12.84 17.12 8.56
N GLY A 310 12.08 16.07 8.21
CA GLY A 310 11.86 14.92 9.08
C GLY A 310 10.73 15.09 10.09
N SER A 311 9.65 15.80 9.73
CA SER A 311 8.43 15.95 10.54
C SER A 311 7.67 14.62 10.75
N PRO A 312 6.81 14.49 11.77
CA PRO A 312 6.05 13.27 12.04
C PRO A 312 5.19 12.83 10.85
N CYS A 313 5.26 11.54 10.50
CA CYS A 313 4.38 10.96 9.50
C CYS A 313 2.98 10.70 10.08
N LEU A 314 2.89 10.12 11.28
CA LEU A 314 1.65 10.08 12.07
C LEU A 314 1.32 11.48 12.59
N ASN A 315 0.14 12.01 12.29
CA ASN A 315 -0.23 13.38 12.67
C ASN A 315 -1.38 13.44 13.67
N HIS A 316 -2.26 12.45 13.63
CA HIS A 316 -3.51 12.47 14.36
C HIS A 316 -3.84 11.08 14.88
N VAL A 317 -4.24 11.00 16.15
CA VAL A 317 -4.87 9.82 16.74
C VAL A 317 -6.18 10.25 17.39
N TRP A 318 -7.26 9.58 17.05
CA TRP A 318 -8.59 9.79 17.60
C TRP A 318 -9.10 8.53 18.27
N PHE A 319 -9.56 8.66 19.51
CA PHE A 319 -10.14 7.56 20.26
C PHE A 319 -11.65 7.74 20.40
N ARG A 320 -12.38 6.64 20.32
CA ARG A 320 -13.82 6.62 20.53
C ARG A 320 -14.25 5.35 21.24
N LEU A 321 -15.06 5.50 22.29
CA LEU A 321 -15.83 4.37 22.81
C LEU A 321 -17.16 4.28 22.04
N ASP A 322 -17.40 3.11 21.45
CA ASP A 322 -18.64 2.74 20.79
C ASP A 322 -19.21 1.49 21.46
N GLY A 323 -20.27 1.67 22.25
CA GLY A 323 -20.73 0.65 23.18
C GLY A 323 -19.61 0.24 24.15
N ASP A 324 -19.24 -1.04 24.13
CA ASP A 324 -18.15 -1.61 24.93
C ASP A 324 -16.82 -1.70 24.17
N ARG A 325 -16.70 -1.11 22.97
CA ARG A 325 -15.52 -1.20 22.11
C ARG A 325 -14.77 0.12 22.06
N LEU A 326 -13.46 0.09 22.30
CA LEU A 326 -12.58 1.22 22.03
C LEU A 326 -12.09 1.16 20.58
N THR A 327 -12.57 2.05 19.72
CA THR A 327 -12.05 2.24 18.36
C THR A 327 -10.95 3.31 18.36
N MET A 328 -10.02 3.19 17.41
CA MET A 328 -8.94 4.14 17.22
C MET A 328 -8.73 4.46 15.74
N THR A 329 -8.70 5.74 15.39
CA THR A 329 -8.38 6.21 14.04
C THR A 329 -7.06 6.96 14.06
N CYS A 330 -6.15 6.60 13.14
CA CYS A 330 -4.84 7.22 12.99
C CYS A 330 -4.70 7.79 11.58
N ILE A 331 -4.09 8.98 11.46
CA ILE A 331 -3.85 9.61 10.15
C ILE A 331 -2.36 9.81 9.93
N PHE A 332 -1.86 9.22 8.85
CA PHE A 332 -0.50 9.39 8.36
C PHE A 332 -0.50 10.28 7.12
N ARG A 333 0.28 11.38 7.14
CA ARG A 333 0.43 12.24 5.95
C ARG A 333 1.25 11.58 4.82
N SER A 334 2.12 10.65 5.18
CA SER A 334 3.01 9.90 4.30
C SER A 334 3.33 8.57 4.98
N HIS A 335 3.16 7.47 4.27
CA HIS A 335 3.25 6.14 4.84
C HIS A 335 3.95 5.20 3.87
N ASP A 336 5.19 4.81 4.19
CA ASP A 336 5.85 3.70 3.54
C ASP A 336 5.06 2.43 3.87
N MET A 337 4.34 1.94 2.87
CA MET A 337 3.44 0.82 3.03
C MET A 337 4.18 -0.52 3.02
N PHE A 338 5.45 -0.57 2.62
CA PHE A 338 6.20 -1.81 2.64
C PHE A 338 6.84 -2.05 4.02
N GLU A 339 7.82 -1.24 4.42
CA GLU A 339 8.57 -1.47 5.66
C GLU A 339 7.95 -0.77 6.87
N GLY A 340 7.48 0.47 6.70
CA GLY A 340 6.98 1.30 7.81
C GLY A 340 5.61 0.87 8.34
N TYR A 341 4.66 0.57 7.46
CA TYR A 341 3.27 0.29 7.84
C TYR A 341 3.12 -0.87 8.84
N PRO A 342 3.73 -2.05 8.64
CA PRO A 342 3.56 -3.17 9.57
C PRO A 342 3.94 -2.80 11.01
N GLU A 343 5.12 -2.22 11.21
CA GLU A 343 5.62 -1.80 12.52
C GLU A 343 4.73 -0.73 13.17
N ASN A 344 4.31 0.26 12.36
CA ASN A 344 3.42 1.33 12.81
C ASN A 344 2.07 0.75 13.27
N ALA A 345 1.46 -0.14 12.48
CA ALA A 345 0.18 -0.73 12.78
C ALA A 345 0.23 -1.59 14.05
N PHE A 346 1.30 -2.39 14.25
CA PHE A 346 1.48 -3.18 15.47
C PHE A 346 1.63 -2.28 16.71
N GLY A 347 2.49 -1.26 16.64
CA GLY A 347 2.66 -0.33 17.76
C GLY A 347 1.40 0.46 18.08
N LEU A 348 0.61 0.83 17.07
CA LEU A 348 -0.69 1.48 17.25
C LEU A 348 -1.73 0.52 17.86
N ARG A 349 -1.78 -0.75 17.45
CA ARG A 349 -2.64 -1.74 18.11
C ARG A 349 -2.29 -1.91 19.59
N MET A 350 -1.00 -1.91 19.92
CA MET A 350 -0.56 -1.95 21.32
C MET A 350 -0.91 -0.68 22.09
N LEU A 351 -0.80 0.51 21.47
CA LEU A 351 -1.26 1.76 22.08
C LEU A 351 -2.77 1.71 22.38
N GLN A 352 -3.57 1.20 21.45
CA GLN A 352 -5.01 1.03 21.64
C GLN A 352 -5.31 0.09 22.82
N GLU A 353 -4.57 -1.01 22.95
CA GLU A 353 -4.72 -1.93 24.08
C GLU A 353 -4.34 -1.29 25.42
N GLU A 354 -3.25 -0.52 25.48
CA GLU A 354 -2.87 0.20 26.71
C GLU A 354 -3.98 1.16 27.15
N VAL A 355 -4.54 1.94 26.22
CA VAL A 355 -5.65 2.86 26.48
C VAL A 355 -6.92 2.10 26.89
N ARG A 356 -7.26 1.01 26.20
CA ARG A 356 -8.44 0.17 26.51
C ARG A 356 -8.32 -0.44 27.90
N ALA A 357 -7.17 -1.02 28.23
CA ALA A 357 -6.92 -1.65 29.52
C ALA A 357 -7.05 -0.65 30.66
N GLU A 358 -6.44 0.53 30.51
CA GLU A 358 -6.53 1.58 31.53
C GLU A 358 -7.96 2.10 31.68
N LEU A 359 -8.68 2.32 30.58
CA LEU A 359 -10.09 2.72 30.62
C LEU A 359 -10.98 1.66 31.26
N SER A 360 -10.76 0.39 30.94
CA SER A 360 -11.49 -0.74 31.51
C SER A 360 -11.36 -0.78 33.02
N GLN A 361 -10.15 -0.52 33.55
CA GLN A 361 -9.91 -0.39 34.99
C GLN A 361 -10.60 0.83 35.61
N ARG A 362 -10.44 2.01 35.00
CA ARG A 362 -11.02 3.27 35.51
C ARG A 362 -12.55 3.25 35.52
N LEU A 363 -13.16 2.67 34.49
CA LEU A 363 -14.62 2.59 34.34
C LEU A 363 -15.22 1.36 35.02
N ARG A 364 -14.40 0.38 35.42
CA ARG A 364 -14.83 -0.93 35.95
C ARG A 364 -15.79 -1.66 34.99
N LEU A 365 -15.52 -1.56 33.70
CA LEU A 365 -16.30 -2.19 32.63
C LEU A 365 -15.40 -3.10 31.79
N PRO A 366 -15.89 -4.25 31.30
CA PRO A 366 -15.14 -5.15 30.45
C PRO A 366 -15.11 -4.60 29.01
N LEU A 367 -14.27 -3.60 28.76
CA LEU A 367 -14.12 -3.01 27.44
C LEU A 367 -13.37 -3.96 26.50
N ARG A 368 -13.81 -4.02 25.26
CA ARG A 368 -13.20 -4.76 24.16
C ARG A 368 -12.44 -3.82 23.23
N LEU A 369 -11.51 -4.37 22.45
CA LEU A 369 -10.96 -3.64 21.31
C LEU A 369 -12.02 -3.53 20.22
N GLY A 370 -12.12 -2.33 19.65
CA GLY A 370 -12.80 -2.08 18.39
C GLY A 370 -11.80 -2.03 17.24
N GLU A 371 -12.30 -1.63 16.08
CA GLU A 371 -11.50 -1.46 14.87
C GLU A 371 -10.35 -0.47 15.08
N LEU A 372 -9.17 -0.84 14.56
CA LEU A 372 -8.07 0.08 14.32
C LEU A 372 -8.16 0.55 12.87
N MET A 373 -8.35 1.84 12.67
CA MET A 373 -8.46 2.47 11.36
C MET A 373 -7.22 3.33 11.11
N ILE A 374 -6.54 3.10 9.98
CA ILE A 374 -5.34 3.86 9.60
C ILE A 374 -5.59 4.49 8.24
N LEU A 375 -5.72 5.83 8.22
CA LEU A 375 -5.80 6.61 7.01
C LEU A 375 -4.39 7.05 6.58
N SER A 376 -3.91 6.48 5.49
CA SER A 376 -2.63 6.81 4.87
C SER A 376 -2.88 7.77 3.72
N GLN A 377 -2.66 9.07 3.94
CA GLN A 377 -2.95 10.12 2.97
C GLN A 377 -2.06 10.02 1.72
N SER A 378 -0.80 9.63 1.90
CA SER A 378 0.14 9.26 0.84
C SER A 378 0.65 7.85 1.15
N ALA A 379 -0.09 6.85 0.69
CA ALA A 379 0.26 5.44 0.85
C ALA A 379 1.13 5.01 -0.33
N HIS A 380 2.40 4.67 -0.08
CA HIS A 380 3.34 4.47 -1.17
C HIS A 380 4.25 3.24 -1.03
N LEU A 381 4.72 2.76 -2.18
CA LEU A 381 5.73 1.72 -2.32
C LEU A 381 6.89 2.24 -3.15
N TYR A 382 8.10 2.17 -2.59
CA TYR A 382 9.33 2.46 -3.32
C TYR A 382 9.58 1.42 -4.41
N LYS A 383 10.20 1.83 -5.54
CA LYS A 383 10.42 0.95 -6.70
C LYS A 383 11.17 -0.32 -6.35
N ASP A 384 12.11 -0.25 -5.41
CA ASP A 384 12.89 -1.40 -4.97
C ASP A 384 12.09 -2.44 -4.15
N THR A 385 10.86 -2.13 -3.72
CA THR A 385 9.98 -3.08 -3.01
C THR A 385 8.92 -3.72 -3.90
N TRP A 386 8.79 -3.32 -5.17
CA TRP A 386 7.68 -3.77 -6.03
C TRP A 386 7.71 -5.28 -6.29
N GLU A 387 8.87 -5.85 -6.65
CA GLU A 387 9.01 -7.29 -6.92
C GLU A 387 8.60 -8.14 -5.70
N TRP A 388 9.03 -7.70 -4.51
CA TRP A 388 8.65 -8.37 -3.26
C TRP A 388 7.15 -8.23 -3.04
N ALA A 389 6.62 -7.01 -3.10
CA ALA A 389 5.20 -6.76 -2.89
C ALA A 389 4.33 -7.60 -3.85
N GLU A 390 4.69 -7.72 -5.13
CA GLU A 390 4.00 -8.55 -6.12
C GLU A 390 4.03 -10.04 -5.77
N ALA A 391 5.17 -10.54 -5.30
CA ALA A 391 5.30 -11.93 -4.89
C ALA A 391 4.46 -12.24 -3.64
N VAL A 392 4.46 -11.34 -2.64
CA VAL A 392 3.61 -11.47 -1.45
C VAL A 392 2.14 -11.47 -1.85
N THR A 393 1.69 -10.49 -2.62
CA THR A 393 0.28 -10.38 -3.00
C THR A 393 -0.18 -11.59 -3.79
N LYS A 394 0.62 -12.06 -4.75
CA LYS A 394 0.31 -13.27 -5.53
C LYS A 394 0.20 -14.54 -4.66
N GLN A 395 1.00 -14.66 -3.61
CA GLN A 395 1.01 -15.84 -2.74
C GLN A 395 -0.03 -15.78 -1.62
N GLN A 396 -0.27 -14.59 -1.07
CA GLN A 396 -1.00 -14.39 0.19
C GLN A 396 -2.40 -13.82 -0.01
N LEU A 397 -2.71 -13.19 -1.16
CA LEU A 397 -4.08 -12.79 -1.43
C LEU A 397 -4.98 -14.04 -1.47
N PRO A 398 -6.09 -14.04 -0.72
CA PRO A 398 -6.99 -15.16 -0.72
C PRO A 398 -7.50 -15.44 -2.15
N PRO A 399 -7.61 -16.72 -2.56
CA PRO A 399 -8.31 -17.07 -3.80
C PRO A 399 -9.73 -16.50 -3.75
N LEU A 400 -10.29 -16.09 -4.90
CA LEU A 400 -11.64 -15.47 -4.98
C LEU A 400 -12.71 -16.20 -4.16
N ARG A 401 -12.67 -17.54 -4.07
CA ARG A 401 -13.60 -18.35 -3.26
C ARG A 401 -13.56 -18.06 -1.75
N ARG A 402 -12.46 -17.56 -1.20
CA ARG A 402 -12.37 -17.10 0.21
C ARG A 402 -12.91 -15.69 0.40
N HIS A 403 -13.03 -14.87 -0.64
CA HIS A 403 -13.70 -13.56 -0.52
C HIS A 403 -15.21 -13.70 -0.26
N LEU A 404 -15.82 -14.80 -0.73
CA LEU A 404 -17.21 -15.14 -0.41
C LEU A 404 -17.40 -15.60 1.04
N ALA A 405 -16.32 -15.99 1.74
CA ALA A 405 -16.40 -16.35 3.16
C ALA A 405 -16.48 -15.12 4.07
N ARG A 406 -16.29 -13.91 3.52
CA ARG A 406 -16.40 -12.68 4.27
C ARG A 406 -17.83 -12.17 4.16
N LEU A 407 -18.51 -12.13 5.32
CA LEU A 407 -19.82 -11.52 5.43
C LEU A 407 -19.75 -10.05 5.02
N ASP A 408 -20.72 -9.62 4.23
CA ASP A 408 -20.84 -8.22 3.84
C ASP A 408 -21.21 -7.38 5.08
N PRO A 409 -20.49 -6.28 5.37
CA PRO A 409 -20.80 -5.39 6.48
C PRO A 409 -22.24 -4.86 6.49
N ARG A 410 -22.89 -4.81 5.33
CA ARG A 410 -24.30 -4.39 5.19
C ARG A 410 -25.29 -5.55 5.34
N GLY A 411 -24.82 -6.76 5.61
CA GLY A 411 -25.65 -7.94 5.78
C GLY A 411 -25.68 -8.88 4.58
N ASN A 412 -26.33 -10.04 4.73
CA ASN A 412 -26.38 -11.11 3.75
C ASN A 412 -27.83 -11.44 3.36
N PHE A 413 -28.02 -12.26 2.34
CA PHE A 413 -29.34 -12.57 1.80
C PHE A 413 -29.63 -14.06 1.79
N VAL A 414 -30.81 -14.42 2.28
CA VAL A 414 -31.41 -15.74 2.07
C VAL A 414 -32.43 -15.63 0.94
N ILE A 415 -32.26 -16.45 -0.09
CA ILE A 415 -33.10 -16.44 -1.28
C ILE A 415 -34.08 -17.61 -1.21
N SER A 416 -35.34 -17.34 -1.49
CA SER A 416 -36.38 -18.36 -1.65
C SER A 416 -37.34 -17.99 -2.78
N LEU A 417 -38.17 -18.97 -3.17
CA LEU A 417 -39.26 -18.76 -4.12
C LEU A 417 -40.59 -18.83 -3.37
N ASP A 418 -41.45 -17.85 -3.62
CA ASP A 418 -42.81 -17.77 -3.08
C ASP A 418 -43.79 -17.51 -4.24
N GLY A 419 -44.32 -18.59 -4.79
CA GLY A 419 -45.16 -18.54 -5.99
C GLY A 419 -44.43 -17.95 -7.20
N GLU A 420 -44.91 -16.81 -7.68
CA GLU A 420 -44.35 -16.10 -8.84
C GLU A 420 -43.22 -15.12 -8.47
N GLU A 421 -42.89 -14.99 -7.19
CA GLU A 421 -41.90 -14.05 -6.69
C GLU A 421 -40.65 -14.75 -6.15
N ILE A 422 -39.52 -14.09 -6.35
CA ILE A 422 -38.25 -14.36 -5.67
C ILE A 422 -38.24 -13.50 -4.42
N VAL A 423 -37.98 -14.11 -3.27
CA VAL A 423 -37.92 -13.45 -1.96
C VAL A 423 -36.48 -13.42 -1.49
N LEU A 424 -36.00 -12.23 -1.11
CA LEU A 424 -34.71 -11.97 -0.51
C LEU A 424 -34.91 -11.54 0.93
N GLU A 425 -34.61 -12.42 1.88
CA GLU A 425 -34.55 -12.04 3.29
C GLU A 425 -33.18 -11.43 3.59
N HIS A 426 -33.17 -10.14 3.95
CA HIS A 426 -31.96 -9.42 4.30
C HIS A 426 -31.67 -9.62 5.79
N THR A 427 -30.51 -10.19 6.07
CA THR A 427 -30.02 -10.48 7.42
C THR A 427 -28.83 -9.59 7.75
N GLY A 428 -28.74 -9.08 8.97
CA GLY A 428 -27.54 -8.40 9.43
C GLY A 428 -26.36 -9.37 9.58
N PRO A 429 -25.13 -8.87 9.82
CA PRO A 429 -23.96 -9.73 10.03
C PRO A 429 -24.11 -10.71 11.20
N GLY A 430 -25.01 -10.45 12.16
CA GLY A 430 -25.35 -11.34 13.28
C GLY A 430 -26.41 -12.40 12.95
N GLY A 431 -26.94 -12.41 11.72
CA GLY A 431 -27.98 -13.33 11.26
C GLY A 431 -29.41 -12.89 11.56
N GLU A 432 -29.58 -11.73 12.21
CA GLU A 432 -30.90 -11.17 12.49
C GLU A 432 -31.56 -10.64 11.21
N LYS A 433 -32.84 -10.92 10.99
CA LYS A 433 -33.60 -10.35 9.86
C LYS A 433 -33.75 -8.84 10.04
N ILE A 434 -33.27 -8.08 9.07
CA ILE A 434 -33.34 -6.60 9.04
C ILE A 434 -34.22 -6.06 7.92
N GLY A 435 -34.55 -6.88 6.93
CA GLY A 435 -35.41 -6.48 5.82
C GLY A 435 -35.84 -7.65 4.93
N GLU A 436 -36.67 -7.34 3.95
CA GLU A 436 -37.12 -8.28 2.93
C GLU A 436 -37.35 -7.53 1.61
N PHE A 437 -36.93 -8.15 0.50
CA PHE A 437 -37.17 -7.67 -0.85
C PHE A 437 -37.85 -8.74 -1.69
N ARG A 438 -38.78 -8.33 -2.57
CA ARG A 438 -39.53 -9.23 -3.45
C ARG A 438 -39.52 -8.69 -4.86
N GLY A 439 -39.48 -9.59 -5.83
CA GLY A 439 -39.51 -9.26 -7.25
C GLY A 439 -39.73 -10.50 -8.11
N ARG A 440 -40.09 -10.31 -9.38
CA ARG A 440 -40.41 -11.42 -10.32
C ARG A 440 -39.22 -11.85 -11.17
N SER A 441 -38.20 -11.01 -11.25
CA SER A 441 -36.94 -11.27 -11.97
C SER A 441 -35.73 -10.88 -11.13
N GLY A 442 -34.59 -11.49 -11.44
CA GLY A 442 -33.31 -11.11 -10.86
C GLY A 442 -32.87 -9.70 -11.23
N GLU A 443 -33.30 -9.20 -12.39
CA GLU A 443 -33.06 -7.82 -12.82
C GLU A 443 -33.81 -6.79 -11.95
N GLU A 444 -35.09 -7.02 -11.67
CA GLU A 444 -35.88 -6.16 -10.78
C GLU A 444 -35.28 -6.10 -9.38
N LEU A 445 -34.90 -7.26 -8.84
CA LEU A 445 -34.25 -7.35 -7.54
C LEU A 445 -32.87 -6.71 -7.52
N ARG A 446 -32.05 -6.88 -8.57
CA ARG A 446 -30.75 -6.19 -8.73
C ARG A 446 -30.93 -4.68 -8.62
N ASP A 447 -31.87 -4.11 -9.37
CA ASP A 447 -32.08 -2.66 -9.40
C ASP A 447 -32.55 -2.13 -8.04
N LEU A 448 -33.40 -2.91 -7.35
CA LEU A 448 -33.83 -2.59 -6.00
C LEU A 448 -32.66 -2.62 -5.02
N LEU A 449 -31.84 -3.67 -5.03
CA LEU A 449 -30.68 -3.81 -4.14
C LEU A 449 -29.64 -2.70 -4.37
N VAL A 450 -29.43 -2.29 -5.62
CA VAL A 450 -28.57 -1.15 -5.98
C VAL A 450 -29.15 0.15 -5.44
N ARG A 451 -30.46 0.39 -5.63
CA ARG A 451 -31.15 1.59 -5.15
C ARG A 451 -31.10 1.73 -3.63
N GLU A 452 -31.34 0.64 -2.92
CA GLU A 452 -31.29 0.61 -1.45
C GLU A 452 -29.85 0.58 -0.91
N ASN A 453 -28.85 0.36 -1.77
CA ASN A 453 -27.43 0.37 -1.44
C ASN A 453 -27.08 -0.60 -0.29
N VAL A 454 -27.67 -1.80 -0.32
CA VAL A 454 -27.59 -2.80 0.77
C VAL A 454 -26.49 -3.85 0.60
N VAL A 455 -25.73 -3.79 -0.50
CA VAL A 455 -24.54 -4.64 -0.74
C VAL A 455 -23.31 -3.72 -0.77
N SER A 456 -22.24 -4.07 -0.05
CA SER A 456 -21.00 -3.28 -0.02
C SER A 456 -19.79 -4.00 -0.62
N LEU A 457 -19.86 -5.33 -0.78
CA LEU A 457 -18.76 -6.13 -1.31
C LEU A 457 -19.06 -6.59 -2.75
N ILE A 458 -18.14 -6.30 -3.69
CA ILE A 458 -18.26 -6.75 -5.08
C ILE A 458 -18.40 -8.28 -5.21
N PRO A 459 -17.61 -9.12 -4.51
CA PRO A 459 -17.77 -10.57 -4.58
C PRO A 459 -19.18 -11.03 -4.18
N HIS A 460 -19.76 -10.43 -3.14
CA HIS A 460 -21.12 -10.73 -2.70
C HIS A 460 -22.16 -10.27 -3.72
N ALA A 461 -21.98 -9.09 -4.33
CA ALA A 461 -22.86 -8.60 -5.41
C ALA A 461 -22.85 -9.54 -6.63
N LEU A 462 -21.68 -10.07 -7.01
CA LEU A 462 -21.55 -11.02 -8.12
C LEU A 462 -22.24 -12.35 -7.81
N ASP A 463 -22.03 -12.88 -6.60
CA ASP A 463 -22.66 -14.11 -6.14
C ASP A 463 -24.18 -13.98 -6.06
N LEU A 464 -24.66 -12.88 -5.49
CA LEU A 464 -26.08 -12.54 -5.41
C LEU A 464 -26.71 -12.46 -6.81
N GLY A 465 -26.03 -11.84 -7.78
CA GLY A 465 -26.47 -11.80 -9.16
C GLY A 465 -26.62 -13.20 -9.80
N LEU A 466 -25.68 -14.11 -9.52
CA LEU A 466 -25.74 -15.50 -10.00
C LEU A 466 -26.92 -16.25 -9.36
N GLU A 467 -27.10 -16.12 -8.04
CA GLU A 467 -28.18 -16.79 -7.33
C GLU A 467 -29.56 -16.25 -7.73
N LEU A 468 -29.70 -14.94 -7.95
CA LEU A 468 -30.93 -14.33 -8.45
C LEU A 468 -31.31 -14.83 -9.84
N MET A 469 -30.34 -14.93 -10.75
CA MET A 469 -30.56 -15.50 -12.07
C MET A 469 -30.96 -16.99 -11.98
N LYS A 470 -30.34 -17.73 -11.05
CA LYS A 470 -30.65 -19.14 -10.80
C LYS A 470 -32.07 -19.32 -10.25
N ALA A 471 -32.49 -18.48 -9.32
CA ALA A 471 -33.85 -18.48 -8.77
C ALA A 471 -34.90 -18.16 -9.84
N GLU A 472 -34.63 -17.15 -10.69
CA GLU A 472 -35.50 -16.79 -11.81
C GLU A 472 -35.65 -17.93 -12.83
N LEU A 473 -34.52 -18.58 -13.19
CA LEU A 473 -34.52 -19.75 -14.08
C LEU A 473 -35.31 -20.91 -13.49
N ALA A 474 -35.10 -21.21 -12.20
CA ALA A 474 -35.84 -22.26 -11.52
C ALA A 474 -37.35 -22.01 -11.55
N ARG A 475 -37.77 -20.79 -11.21
CA ARG A 475 -39.17 -20.38 -11.28
C ARG A 475 -39.74 -20.51 -12.69
N THR A 476 -39.06 -19.93 -13.68
CA THR A 476 -39.51 -19.90 -15.08
C THR A 476 -39.66 -21.30 -15.69
N LEU A 477 -38.78 -22.23 -15.29
CA LEU A 477 -38.78 -23.60 -15.78
C LEU A 477 -39.56 -24.58 -14.88
N GLY A 478 -40.15 -24.11 -13.77
CA GLY A 478 -40.84 -24.96 -12.80
C GLY A 478 -39.94 -25.97 -12.08
N LEU A 479 -38.66 -25.63 -11.89
CA LEU A 479 -37.67 -26.46 -11.20
C LEU A 479 -37.61 -26.14 -9.70
N ALA A 480 -37.21 -27.11 -8.89
CA ALA A 480 -36.90 -26.87 -7.48
C ALA A 480 -35.66 -25.97 -7.35
N TYR A 481 -35.78 -24.92 -6.53
CA TYR A 481 -34.67 -24.03 -6.17
C TYR A 481 -34.21 -24.32 -4.75
N ALA A 482 -32.90 -24.41 -4.57
CA ALA A 482 -32.23 -24.30 -3.28
C ALA A 482 -30.98 -23.43 -3.46
N GLN A 483 -30.84 -22.41 -2.61
CA GLN A 483 -29.67 -21.54 -2.62
C GLN A 483 -28.38 -22.35 -2.49
N ASP A 484 -27.32 -21.92 -3.17
CA ASP A 484 -26.01 -22.59 -3.24
C ASP A 484 -26.00 -24.01 -3.83
N GLN A 485 -27.15 -24.57 -4.19
CA GLN A 485 -27.24 -25.87 -4.86
C GLN A 485 -27.37 -25.70 -6.38
N PRO A 486 -26.83 -26.64 -7.17
CA PRO A 486 -27.08 -26.69 -8.61
C PRO A 486 -28.57 -26.89 -8.93
N LEU A 487 -29.05 -26.32 -10.04
CA LEU A 487 -30.40 -26.62 -10.52
C LEU A 487 -30.53 -28.09 -10.95
N PRO A 488 -31.66 -28.75 -10.67
CA PRO A 488 -31.90 -30.14 -11.05
C PRO A 488 -32.24 -30.24 -12.55
N LEU A 489 -31.27 -29.96 -13.42
CA LEU A 489 -31.42 -30.11 -14.87
C LEU A 489 -31.35 -31.60 -15.24
N GLY A 490 -32.33 -32.08 -16.01
CA GLY A 490 -32.30 -33.42 -16.59
C GLY A 490 -31.06 -33.61 -17.47
N ARG A 491 -30.43 -34.80 -17.44
CA ARG A 491 -29.29 -35.13 -18.30
C ARG A 491 -29.72 -35.37 -19.75
N GLU A 492 -30.20 -34.36 -20.45
CA GLU A 492 -30.19 -34.40 -21.91
C GLU A 492 -28.83 -33.89 -22.41
N ARG A 493 -28.20 -34.62 -23.34
CA ARG A 493 -26.93 -34.21 -23.95
C ARG A 493 -27.15 -32.84 -24.60
N ALA A 494 -26.49 -31.82 -24.07
CA ALA A 494 -26.42 -30.53 -24.75
C ALA A 494 -25.93 -30.76 -26.19
N PRO A 495 -26.60 -30.19 -27.21
CA PRO A 495 -26.07 -30.22 -28.56
C PRO A 495 -24.65 -29.64 -28.56
N PRO A 496 -23.73 -30.15 -29.40
CA PRO A 496 -22.36 -29.67 -29.43
C PRO A 496 -22.34 -28.15 -29.59
N LEU A 497 -21.57 -27.46 -28.75
CA LEU A 497 -21.38 -26.01 -28.83
C LEU A 497 -20.99 -25.65 -30.27
N PRO A 498 -21.66 -24.67 -30.91
CA PRO A 498 -21.21 -24.20 -32.21
C PRO A 498 -19.76 -23.73 -32.10
N ALA A 499 -18.92 -24.14 -33.06
CA ALA A 499 -17.53 -23.73 -33.12
C ALA A 499 -17.46 -22.19 -33.04
N LYS A 500 -16.67 -21.68 -32.07
CA LYS A 500 -16.33 -20.27 -31.80
C LYS A 500 -17.16 -19.26 -32.60
N VAL A 501 -18.11 -18.60 -31.92
CA VAL A 501 -18.69 -17.34 -32.39
C VAL A 501 -17.53 -16.39 -32.72
N ALA A 502 -17.54 -15.85 -33.95
CA ALA A 502 -16.52 -14.94 -34.45
C ALA A 502 -16.27 -13.80 -33.44
N GLU A 503 -15.01 -13.42 -33.28
CA GLU A 503 -14.64 -12.23 -32.51
C GLU A 503 -15.53 -11.06 -32.97
N PRO A 504 -16.08 -10.25 -32.03
CA PRO A 504 -16.75 -9.03 -32.42
C PRO A 504 -15.75 -8.20 -33.26
N PRO A 505 -16.20 -7.57 -34.36
CA PRO A 505 -15.30 -6.79 -35.20
C PRO A 505 -14.58 -5.76 -34.32
N PRO A 506 -13.29 -5.50 -34.56
CA PRO A 506 -12.58 -4.47 -33.82
C PRO A 506 -13.39 -3.18 -33.96
N LEU A 507 -13.67 -2.53 -32.82
CA LEU A 507 -14.27 -1.20 -32.79
C LEU A 507 -13.47 -0.32 -33.76
N GLY A 508 -14.09 -0.01 -34.90
CA GLY A 508 -13.47 0.83 -35.91
C GLY A 508 -13.08 2.13 -35.24
N ARG A 509 -11.80 2.51 -35.39
CA ARG A 509 -11.36 3.86 -35.03
C ARG A 509 -12.27 4.83 -35.79
N GLU A 510 -13.09 5.57 -35.06
CA GLU A 510 -13.74 6.75 -35.63
C GLU A 510 -12.63 7.63 -36.23
N PRO A 511 -12.82 8.18 -37.44
CA PRO A 511 -11.85 9.09 -38.02
C PRO A 511 -11.68 10.27 -37.07
N ALA A 512 -10.42 10.57 -36.74
CA ALA A 512 -10.05 11.69 -35.90
C ALA A 512 -10.69 12.98 -36.45
N VAL A 513 -11.72 13.47 -35.76
CA VAL A 513 -12.20 14.83 -35.92
C VAL A 513 -11.05 15.72 -35.47
N GLN A 514 -10.46 16.47 -36.41
CA GLN A 514 -9.50 17.51 -36.10
C GLN A 514 -10.18 18.51 -35.15
N ALA A 515 -9.81 18.44 -33.87
CA ALA A 515 -10.21 19.45 -32.90
C ALA A 515 -9.57 20.77 -33.30
N ALA A 516 -10.41 21.78 -33.58
CA ALA A 516 -9.97 23.17 -33.73
C ALA A 516 -9.29 23.64 -32.42
N PRO A 517 -8.27 24.50 -32.50
CA PRO A 517 -7.55 24.97 -31.32
C PRO A 517 -8.50 25.74 -30.37
N PRO A 518 -8.33 25.62 -29.05
CA PRO A 518 -9.15 26.34 -28.08
C PRO A 518 -8.89 27.85 -28.17
N PRO A 519 -9.92 28.70 -27.98
CA PRO A 519 -9.72 30.14 -27.89
C PRO A 519 -8.96 30.51 -26.60
N ALA A 520 -8.14 31.56 -26.70
CA ALA A 520 -7.32 32.08 -25.61
C ALA A 520 -8.15 32.52 -24.39
N PRO A 521 -7.61 32.39 -23.16
CA PRO A 521 -8.34 32.69 -21.93
C PRO A 521 -8.55 34.20 -21.74
N ALA A 522 -9.79 34.60 -21.50
CA ALA A 522 -10.12 35.95 -21.06
C ALA A 522 -9.85 36.11 -19.55
N LEU A 523 -9.26 37.25 -19.17
CA LEU A 523 -8.99 37.65 -17.78
C LEU A 523 -10.30 37.82 -16.99
N PRO A 524 -10.32 37.49 -15.68
CA PRO A 524 -11.53 37.61 -14.87
C PRO A 524 -11.82 39.06 -14.48
N ALA A 525 -13.08 39.46 -14.60
CA ALA A 525 -13.61 40.71 -14.06
C ALA A 525 -14.01 40.54 -12.57
N ASP A 526 -13.79 41.61 -11.83
CA ASP A 526 -13.97 41.86 -10.39
C ASP A 526 -15.38 41.50 -9.84
N PRO A 527 -15.53 40.86 -8.65
CA PRO A 527 -16.84 40.48 -8.13
C PRO A 527 -17.44 41.59 -7.25
N ARG A 528 -18.65 42.05 -7.59
CA ARG A 528 -19.54 42.74 -6.64
C ARG A 528 -20.53 41.75 -6.01
N PRO A 529 -20.94 41.94 -4.74
CA PRO A 529 -21.67 40.94 -3.99
C PRO A 529 -23.18 41.05 -4.25
N ALA A 530 -23.85 39.91 -4.46
CA ALA A 530 -25.31 39.83 -4.41
C ALA A 530 -25.78 38.71 -3.47
N ALA A 531 -26.64 39.15 -2.56
CA ALA A 531 -27.46 38.48 -1.54
C ALA A 531 -27.60 36.95 -1.54
N ARG A 532 -27.44 36.38 -0.33
CA ARG A 532 -27.85 35.03 0.08
C ARG A 532 -29.38 34.91 0.16
N PRO A 533 -29.95 33.73 -0.16
CA PRO A 533 -31.15 33.22 0.50
C PRO A 533 -30.78 32.12 1.51
N SER A 534 -31.36 32.22 2.69
CA SER A 534 -31.34 31.24 3.79
C SER A 534 -32.12 29.97 3.44
N ILE A 535 -31.56 28.80 3.77
CA ILE A 535 -32.25 27.50 3.76
C ILE A 535 -32.52 27.09 5.22
N PRO A 536 -33.76 26.76 5.62
CA PRO A 536 -34.04 26.18 6.92
C PRO A 536 -33.80 24.66 6.92
N ALA A 537 -33.46 24.15 8.10
CA ALA A 537 -33.27 22.74 8.39
C ALA A 537 -34.59 21.94 8.28
N ASN A 538 -34.47 20.73 7.75
CA ASN A 538 -35.38 19.58 7.87
C ASN A 538 -36.83 19.76 7.38
N GLY A 539 -37.12 19.15 6.23
CA GLY A 539 -38.49 18.87 5.78
C GLY A 539 -38.55 18.32 4.36
N ARG A 540 -38.71 17.00 4.22
CA ARG A 540 -39.01 16.33 2.95
C ARG A 540 -40.32 16.87 2.37
N VAL A 541 -40.31 17.29 1.12
CA VAL A 541 -41.50 17.29 0.24
C VAL A 541 -41.08 16.80 -1.14
N ILE A 542 -41.76 15.76 -1.61
CA ILE A 542 -41.62 15.13 -2.92
C ILE A 542 -42.27 16.05 -3.96
N LYS A 543 -41.57 16.30 -5.06
CA LYS A 543 -42.19 16.73 -6.33
C LYS A 543 -41.78 15.78 -7.43
N GLU A 544 -42.76 15.07 -7.96
CA GLU A 544 -42.68 14.39 -9.25
C GLU A 544 -42.30 15.41 -10.34
N GLY A 545 -41.31 15.06 -11.14
CA GLY A 545 -40.77 15.91 -12.18
C GLY A 545 -40.06 15.09 -13.25
N LEU A 546 -40.88 14.57 -14.18
CA LEU A 546 -40.58 14.25 -15.58
C LEU A 546 -39.12 13.89 -15.94
N LEU A 547 -38.84 12.59 -16.02
CA LEU A 547 -37.83 12.04 -16.92
C LEU A 547 -38.39 12.14 -18.35
N HIS A 548 -37.86 13.06 -19.15
CA HIS A 548 -37.99 12.97 -20.60
C HIS A 548 -37.08 11.82 -21.08
N PRO A 549 -37.63 10.77 -21.71
CA PRO A 549 -36.79 9.71 -22.27
C PRO A 549 -36.08 10.25 -23.50
N ASP A 550 -34.75 10.24 -23.44
CA ASP A 550 -33.88 10.45 -24.58
C ASP A 550 -34.18 9.38 -25.64
N LYS A 551 -34.74 9.80 -26.78
CA LYS A 551 -35.16 8.92 -27.89
C LYS A 551 -34.00 8.11 -28.45
N ASP A 552 -32.75 8.52 -28.21
CA ASP A 552 -31.56 7.79 -28.67
C ASP A 552 -31.20 6.57 -27.83
N ALA A 553 -31.67 6.48 -26.58
CA ALA A 553 -31.43 5.30 -25.74
C ALA A 553 -32.27 4.09 -26.20
N TYR A 554 -33.51 4.34 -26.62
CA TYR A 554 -34.42 3.29 -27.10
C TYR A 554 -34.01 2.74 -28.48
N ALA A 555 -33.49 3.60 -29.35
CA ALA A 555 -32.96 3.21 -30.67
C ALA A 555 -31.69 2.34 -30.58
N ARG A 556 -30.89 2.49 -29.50
CA ARG A 556 -29.71 1.64 -29.25
C ARG A 556 -30.08 0.23 -28.79
N ILE A 557 -31.13 0.08 -27.98
CA ILE A 557 -31.60 -1.23 -27.49
C ILE A 557 -32.15 -2.08 -28.65
N LEU A 558 -32.89 -1.47 -29.60
CA LEU A 558 -33.47 -2.17 -30.74
C LEU A 558 -32.43 -2.68 -31.75
N ARG A 559 -31.24 -2.07 -31.83
CA ARG A 559 -30.15 -2.54 -32.72
C ARG A 559 -29.40 -3.76 -32.20
N VAL A 560 -29.46 -4.04 -30.90
CA VAL A 560 -28.77 -5.20 -30.29
C VAL A 560 -29.61 -6.49 -30.40
N ALA A 561 -30.93 -6.37 -30.60
CA ALA A 561 -31.85 -7.50 -30.56
C ALA A 561 -32.17 -8.18 -31.92
N LYS A 562 -31.66 -7.69 -33.07
CA LYS A 562 -32.00 -8.20 -34.42
C LYS A 562 -33.49 -8.48 -34.63
N ILE A 563 -34.35 -7.56 -34.20
CA ILE A 563 -35.78 -7.61 -34.50
C ILE A 563 -36.01 -6.72 -35.72
N ASP A 564 -36.50 -7.31 -36.82
CA ASP A 564 -36.90 -6.56 -38.02
C ASP A 564 -38.09 -5.65 -37.68
N SER A 565 -37.82 -4.34 -37.61
CA SER A 565 -38.85 -3.32 -37.51
C SER A 565 -39.33 -2.94 -38.91
N PHE A 566 -40.14 -3.79 -39.54
CA PHE A 566 -40.94 -3.44 -40.71
C PHE A 566 -42.36 -4.04 -40.60
N SER A 567 -43.07 -3.62 -39.57
CA SER A 567 -44.53 -3.46 -39.58
C SER A 567 -44.92 -2.83 -38.26
N LEU A 568 -45.01 -1.50 -38.24
CA LEU A 568 -45.84 -0.71 -37.33
C LEU A 568 -45.54 0.76 -37.66
N TRP A 569 -46.56 1.41 -38.24
CA TRP A 569 -46.66 2.83 -38.56
C TRP A 569 -46.04 3.26 -39.90
N SER A 570 -46.96 3.55 -40.83
CA SER A 570 -46.82 4.18 -42.14
C SER A 570 -45.93 5.42 -42.19
#